data_AF-A0A554JFF7-F1
#
_entry.id   AF-A0A554JFF7-F1
#
_cell.length_a   1.000
_cell.length_b   1.000
_cell.length_c   1.000
_cell.angle_alpha   90.00
_cell.angle_beta   90.00
_cell.angle_gamma   90.00
#
_symmetry.space_group_name_H-M   'P 1'
#
loop_
_entity.id
_entity.type
_entity.pdbx_description
1 polymer ?
#
loop_
_entity_poly.entity_id
_entity_poly.type
_entity_poly.pdbx_seq_one_letter_code
_entity_poly.pdbx_strand_id
1 'polypeptide(L)'
;MLIIQHRVNTISELQDVPSRYGVEFDVRHDNRTNHLYLNHDPGEGDDLEEYLKNFHHAFGIFNIKETGTEDRCIELAAQYKIPKSNYFFLDVEHPYIYKASRKGVREIAIRFSEDEPIEQAMLYKDKVDWVWIDTNTMLPLDEEIIT
;
A
#
# COMPACT_ATOMS: atom_id res chain seq x y z
N MET A 1 0.76 -17.86 -5.71
CA MET A 1 1.50 -17.09 -4.68
C MET A 1 2.29 -16.02 -5.40
N LEU A 2 2.15 -14.76 -4.99
CA LEU A 2 2.96 -13.66 -5.51
C LEU A 2 3.97 -13.26 -4.44
N ILE A 3 5.23 -13.06 -4.84
CA ILE A 3 6.30 -12.59 -3.95
C ILE A 3 6.43 -11.08 -4.13
N ILE A 4 6.52 -10.37 -3.02
CA ILE A 4 6.67 -8.92 -2.96
C ILE A 4 8.05 -8.59 -2.36
N GLN A 5 8.85 -7.80 -3.07
CA GLN A 5 10.09 -7.25 -2.53
C GLN A 5 9.76 -6.04 -1.65
N HIS A 6 10.20 -6.08 -0.38
CA HIS A 6 9.95 -5.03 0.61
C HIS A 6 10.93 -3.86 0.45
N ARG A 7 10.44 -2.62 0.63
CA ARG A 7 11.17 -1.34 0.65
C ARG A 7 11.99 -1.05 -0.61
N VAL A 8 11.37 -1.19 -1.77
CA VAL A 8 11.97 -0.82 -3.07
C VAL A 8 11.75 0.67 -3.30
N ASN A 9 12.47 1.51 -2.58
CA ASN A 9 12.22 2.96 -2.54
C ASN A 9 12.98 3.75 -3.61
N THR A 10 13.81 3.09 -4.42
CA THR A 10 14.53 3.75 -5.53
C THR A 10 14.16 3.14 -6.88
N ILE A 11 14.25 3.96 -7.93
CA ILE A 11 14.08 3.55 -9.33
C ILE A 11 15.15 2.52 -9.71
N SER A 12 16.37 2.66 -9.16
CA SER A 12 17.45 1.70 -9.39
C SER A 12 17.08 0.32 -8.84
N GLU A 13 16.61 0.24 -7.58
CA GLU A 13 16.17 -1.04 -7.00
C GLU A 13 14.96 -1.60 -7.76
N LEU A 14 14.03 -0.74 -8.17
CA LEU A 14 12.87 -1.15 -8.97
C LEU A 14 13.28 -1.83 -10.28
N GLN A 15 14.31 -1.32 -10.96
CA GLN A 15 14.82 -1.89 -12.21
C GLN A 15 15.52 -3.24 -12.00
N ASP A 16 16.07 -3.48 -10.81
CA ASP A 16 16.72 -4.74 -10.45
C ASP A 16 15.70 -5.83 -10.07
N VAL A 17 14.47 -5.46 -9.67
CA VAL A 17 13.40 -6.41 -9.37
C VAL A 17 12.82 -6.98 -10.68
N PRO A 18 12.75 -8.31 -10.85
CA PRO A 18 12.07 -8.89 -11.99
C PRO A 18 10.57 -8.57 -12.00
N SER A 19 10.04 -8.14 -13.15
CA SER A 19 8.63 -7.72 -13.34
C SER A 19 7.57 -8.76 -12.94
N ARG A 20 7.92 -10.04 -12.84
CA ARG A 20 7.03 -11.10 -12.34
C ARG A 20 6.74 -11.01 -10.84
N TYR A 21 7.55 -10.27 -10.08
CA TYR A 21 7.36 -10.02 -8.66
C TYR A 21 6.64 -8.69 -8.45
N GLY A 22 6.07 -8.50 -7.27
CA GLY A 22 5.60 -7.20 -6.84
C GLY A 22 6.64 -6.48 -6.00
N VAL A 23 6.37 -5.21 -5.70
CA VAL A 23 7.20 -4.36 -4.84
C VAL A 23 6.33 -3.64 -3.84
N GLU A 24 6.89 -3.40 -2.66
CA GLU A 24 6.36 -2.48 -1.66
C GLU A 24 7.32 -1.29 -1.54
N PHE A 25 6.75 -0.09 -1.41
CA PHE A 25 7.49 1.15 -1.31
C PHE A 25 6.78 2.15 -0.40
N ASP A 26 7.59 2.92 0.32
CA ASP A 26 7.17 3.86 1.36
C ASP A 26 6.90 5.24 0.76
N VAL A 27 5.65 5.69 0.76
CA VAL A 27 5.24 6.98 0.20
C VAL A 27 5.24 8.05 1.29
N ARG A 28 5.94 9.14 1.02
CA ARG A 28 6.01 10.35 1.84
C ARG A 28 5.64 11.59 1.04
N HIS A 29 5.38 12.69 1.75
CA HIS A 29 5.01 13.98 1.19
C HIS A 29 5.92 15.09 1.69
N ASP A 30 6.43 15.87 0.75
CA ASP A 30 7.12 17.11 1.08
C ASP A 30 6.12 18.27 1.11
N ASN A 31 5.76 18.70 2.32
CA ASN A 31 4.85 19.83 2.56
C ASN A 31 5.32 21.17 1.96
N ARG A 32 6.61 21.32 1.63
CA ARG A 32 7.14 22.56 1.04
C ARG A 32 6.94 22.61 -0.47
N THR A 33 7.08 21.48 -1.14
CA THR A 33 7.02 21.36 -2.61
C THR A 33 5.70 20.77 -3.09
N ASN A 34 4.94 20.13 -2.20
CA ASN A 34 3.79 19.26 -2.48
C ASN A 34 4.12 18.02 -3.32
N HIS A 35 5.39 17.62 -3.39
CA HIS A 35 5.79 16.42 -4.12
C HIS A 35 5.69 15.18 -3.23
N LEU A 36 5.42 14.03 -3.86
CA LEU A 36 5.49 12.74 -3.20
C LEU A 36 6.82 12.08 -3.52
N TYR A 37 7.50 11.57 -2.50
CA TYR A 37 8.80 10.93 -2.64
C TYR A 37 8.81 9.58 -1.91
N LEU A 38 9.78 8.75 -2.26
CA LEU A 38 9.92 7.40 -1.73
C LEU A 38 11.04 7.32 -0.70
N ASN A 39 10.68 7.14 0.56
CA ASN A 39 11.63 6.87 1.62
C ASN A 39 10.91 6.31 2.86
N HIS A 40 11.54 5.36 3.55
CA HIS A 40 11.03 4.86 4.82
C HIS A 40 11.07 5.94 5.90
N ASP A 41 12.14 6.73 5.98
CA ASP A 41 12.33 7.78 6.99
C ASP A 41 12.17 9.17 6.37
N PRO A 42 11.86 10.23 7.17
CA PRO A 42 11.79 11.58 6.65
C PRO A 42 13.13 12.00 6.02
N GLY A 43 13.10 12.58 4.82
CA GLY A 43 14.32 12.98 4.12
C GLY A 43 14.11 13.18 2.63
N GLU A 44 15.15 12.89 1.86
CA GLU A 44 15.11 12.90 0.40
C GLU A 44 14.84 11.49 -0.12
N GLY A 45 14.23 11.38 -1.30
CA GLY A 45 13.93 10.12 -1.95
C GLY A 45 13.60 10.32 -3.41
N ASP A 46 13.48 9.22 -4.15
CA ASP A 46 13.07 9.27 -5.54
C ASP A 46 11.63 9.78 -5.64
N ASP A 47 11.36 10.58 -6.68
CA ASP A 47 10.03 11.11 -6.93
C ASP A 47 9.06 9.97 -7.30
N LEU A 48 7.90 9.93 -6.64
CA LEU A 48 6.91 8.86 -6.85
C LEU A 48 6.40 8.85 -8.30
N GLU A 49 6.21 10.01 -8.92
CA GLU A 49 5.71 10.09 -10.29
C GLU A 49 6.74 9.54 -11.28
N GLU A 50 8.03 9.85 -11.11
CA GLU A 50 9.11 9.21 -11.90
C GLU A 50 9.23 7.71 -11.62
N TYR A 51 9.02 7.27 -10.38
CA TYR A 51 9.02 5.86 -10.03
C TYR A 51 7.90 5.09 -10.74
N LEU A 52 6.67 5.61 -10.73
CA LEU A 52 5.51 4.95 -11.34
C LEU A 52 5.59 4.90 -12.88
N LYS A 53 6.33 5.82 -13.53
CA LYS A 53 6.67 5.71 -14.97
C LYS A 53 7.49 4.45 -15.27
N ASN A 54 8.33 4.02 -14.33
CA ASN A 54 9.19 2.85 -14.48
C ASN A 54 8.55 1.57 -13.92
N PHE A 55 7.38 1.68 -13.30
CA PHE A 55 6.69 0.55 -12.69
C PHE A 55 6.03 -0.36 -13.73
N HIS A 56 6.61 -1.55 -13.91
CA HIS A 56 6.10 -2.60 -14.81
C HIS A 56 6.00 -3.95 -14.10
N HIS A 57 5.71 -3.91 -12.79
CA HIS A 57 5.72 -5.06 -11.89
C HIS A 57 4.35 -5.70 -11.75
N ALA A 58 4.33 -6.96 -11.29
CA ALA A 58 3.09 -7.72 -11.14
C ALA A 58 2.14 -7.07 -10.12
N PHE A 59 2.68 -6.39 -9.10
CA PHE A 59 1.89 -5.79 -8.03
C PHE A 59 2.65 -4.68 -7.29
N GLY A 60 1.94 -3.66 -6.80
CA GLY A 60 2.52 -2.54 -6.05
C GLY A 60 1.82 -2.38 -4.69
N ILE A 61 2.58 -2.26 -3.62
CA ILE A 61 2.06 -1.92 -2.30
C ILE A 61 2.52 -0.52 -1.96
N PHE A 62 1.56 0.40 -1.92
CA PHE A 62 1.80 1.79 -1.56
C PHE A 62 1.70 1.90 -0.04
N ASN A 63 2.84 1.88 0.64
CA ASN A 63 2.87 2.01 2.09
C ASN A 63 2.82 3.49 2.48
N ILE A 64 1.66 3.93 2.98
CA ILE A 64 1.40 5.33 3.27
C ILE A 64 2.04 5.68 4.62
N LYS A 65 3.06 6.56 4.60
CA LYS A 65 3.72 7.00 5.84
C LYS A 65 3.10 8.25 6.44
N GLU A 66 2.31 8.98 5.65
CA GLU A 66 1.74 10.27 6.02
C GLU A 66 0.32 10.43 5.44
N THR A 67 -0.61 10.86 6.29
CA THR A 67 -2.01 11.10 5.92
C THR A 67 -2.16 12.23 4.92
N GLY A 68 -3.11 12.12 4.00
CA GLY A 68 -3.42 13.14 3.01
C GLY A 68 -2.72 12.93 1.67
N THR A 69 -1.98 11.84 1.52
CA THR A 69 -1.27 11.46 0.28
C THR A 69 -2.05 10.46 -0.58
N GLU A 70 -3.07 9.81 -0.01
CA GLU A 70 -3.76 8.66 -0.59
C GLU A 70 -4.50 9.00 -1.89
N ASP A 71 -5.27 10.10 -1.90
CA ASP A 71 -5.99 10.54 -3.09
C ASP A 71 -5.02 10.86 -4.24
N ARG A 72 -3.87 11.47 -3.93
CA ARG A 72 -2.83 11.77 -4.92
C ARG A 72 -2.17 10.49 -5.44
N CYS A 73 -1.98 9.48 -4.60
CA CYS A 73 -1.49 8.17 -5.04
C CYS A 73 -2.48 7.46 -5.97
N ILE A 74 -3.79 7.55 -5.70
CA ILE A 74 -4.84 7.02 -6.58
C ILE A 74 -4.79 7.70 -7.95
N GLU A 75 -4.68 9.03 -7.97
CA GLU A 75 -4.55 9.80 -9.22
C GLU A 75 -3.33 9.38 -10.02
N LEU A 76 -2.17 9.25 -9.37
CA LEU A 76 -0.92 8.83 -10.01
C LEU A 76 -1.00 7.39 -10.53
N ALA A 77 -1.55 6.45 -9.76
CA ALA A 77 -1.76 5.07 -10.21
C ALA A 77 -2.65 5.03 -11.46
N ALA A 78 -3.73 5.81 -11.50
CA ALA A 78 -4.60 5.93 -12.66
C ALA A 78 -3.89 6.59 -13.85
N GLN A 79 -3.12 7.66 -13.62
CA GLN A 79 -2.34 8.37 -14.63
C GLN A 79 -1.33 7.42 -15.32
N TYR A 80 -0.65 6.58 -14.54
CA TYR A 80 0.30 5.58 -15.04
C TYR A 80 -0.34 4.23 -15.38
N LYS A 81 -1.68 4.17 -15.44
CA LYS A 81 -2.47 3.02 -15.91
C LYS A 81 -2.19 1.74 -15.14
N ILE A 82 -1.88 1.84 -13.85
CA ILE A 82 -1.72 0.68 -12.97
C ILE A 82 -3.11 0.12 -12.70
N PRO A 83 -3.41 -1.14 -13.06
CA PRO A 83 -4.72 -1.72 -12.81
C PRO A 83 -5.03 -1.75 -11.31
N LYS A 84 -6.26 -1.41 -10.93
CA LYS A 84 -6.74 -1.48 -9.54
C LYS A 84 -6.58 -2.87 -8.89
N SER A 85 -6.57 -3.93 -9.70
CA SER A 85 -6.29 -5.30 -9.27
C SER A 85 -4.81 -5.57 -8.95
N ASN A 86 -3.92 -4.63 -9.24
CA ASN A 86 -2.47 -4.79 -9.18
C ASN A 86 -1.82 -3.86 -8.14
N TYR A 87 -2.61 -3.25 -7.26
CA TYR A 87 -2.05 -2.54 -6.12
C TYR A 87 -3.03 -2.43 -4.95
N PHE A 88 -2.52 -2.11 -3.78
CA PHE A 88 -3.31 -1.57 -2.67
C PHE A 88 -2.48 -0.60 -1.82
N PHE A 89 -3.17 0.15 -0.96
CA PHE A 89 -2.60 1.02 0.04
C PHE A 89 -2.48 0.31 1.39
N LEU A 90 -1.30 0.36 1.99
CA LEU A 90 -0.97 -0.15 3.32
C LEU A 90 -0.79 1.01 4.30
N ASP A 91 -0.98 0.75 5.60
CA ASP A 91 -0.80 1.70 6.71
C ASP A 91 -1.65 2.99 6.59
N VAL A 92 -2.81 2.88 5.94
CA VAL A 92 -3.76 3.98 5.79
C VAL A 92 -4.48 4.26 7.10
N GLU A 93 -4.60 5.54 7.48
CA GLU A 93 -5.28 5.90 8.71
C GLU A 93 -6.80 5.66 8.66
N HIS A 94 -7.38 5.21 9.78
CA HIS A 94 -8.80 4.87 9.87
C HIS A 94 -9.77 5.97 9.38
N PRO A 95 -9.57 7.28 9.66
CA PRO A 95 -10.46 8.31 9.13
C PRO A 95 -10.50 8.36 7.59
N TYR A 96 -9.39 8.06 6.91
CA TYR A 96 -9.36 7.95 5.46
C TYR A 96 -10.06 6.67 5.00
N ILE A 97 -9.73 5.51 5.60
CA ILE A 97 -10.40 4.22 5.31
C ILE A 97 -11.92 4.37 5.39
N TYR A 98 -12.43 4.97 6.47
CA TYR A 98 -13.86 5.18 6.68
C TYR A 98 -14.52 5.95 5.53
N LYS A 99 -13.90 7.05 5.10
CA LYS A 99 -14.43 7.94 4.06
C LYS A 99 -14.29 7.33 2.67
N ALA A 100 -13.10 6.82 2.34
CA ALA A 100 -12.75 6.33 1.00
C ALA A 100 -13.50 5.06 0.64
N SER A 101 -13.60 4.11 1.58
CA SER A 101 -14.35 2.85 1.37
C SER A 101 -15.85 3.08 1.09
N ARG A 102 -16.46 4.10 1.70
CA ARG A 102 -17.85 4.50 1.42
C ARG A 102 -18.02 5.22 0.09
N LYS A 103 -16.94 5.74 -0.48
CA LYS A 103 -16.89 6.29 -1.84
C LYS A 103 -16.52 5.22 -2.89
N GLY A 104 -16.30 3.97 -2.47
CA GLY A 104 -15.99 2.86 -3.36
C GLY A 104 -14.51 2.68 -3.69
N VAL A 105 -13.60 3.31 -2.93
CA VAL A 105 -12.17 2.96 -2.99
C VAL A 105 -11.98 1.64 -2.26
N ARG A 106 -11.56 0.60 -2.99
CA ARG A 106 -11.46 -0.77 -2.47
C ARG A 106 -10.03 -1.26 -2.33
N GLU A 107 -9.09 -0.58 -2.96
CA GLU A 107 -7.66 -0.91 -3.01
C GLU A 107 -6.94 -0.54 -1.71
N ILE A 108 -7.54 -0.83 -0.55
CA ILE A 108 -7.03 -0.49 0.78
C ILE A 108 -6.91 -1.79 1.58
N ALA A 109 -5.77 -2.01 2.24
CA ALA A 109 -5.61 -3.11 3.17
C ALA A 109 -6.10 -2.73 4.58
N ILE A 110 -6.93 -3.59 5.17
CA ILE A 110 -7.21 -3.56 6.61
C ILE A 110 -6.18 -4.45 7.30
N ARG A 111 -5.56 -3.95 8.35
CA ARG A 111 -4.56 -4.71 9.10
C ARG A 111 -5.23 -5.67 10.08
N PHE A 112 -4.63 -6.85 10.21
CA PHE A 112 -4.97 -7.87 11.20
C PHE A 112 -3.68 -8.38 11.81
N SER A 113 -3.57 -8.35 13.13
CA SER A 113 -2.37 -8.75 13.88
C SER A 113 -2.75 -9.20 15.29
N GLU A 114 -1.79 -9.56 16.13
CA GLU A 114 -2.08 -9.85 17.55
C GLU A 114 -2.71 -8.66 18.30
N ASP A 115 -2.49 -7.42 17.84
CA ASP A 115 -3.02 -6.19 18.44
C ASP A 115 -4.13 -5.53 17.60
N GLU A 116 -4.32 -5.98 16.35
CA GLU A 116 -5.30 -5.43 15.41
C GLU A 116 -6.39 -6.47 15.15
N PRO A 117 -7.60 -6.30 15.71
CA PRO A 117 -8.63 -7.36 15.76
C PRO A 117 -9.23 -7.69 14.39
N ILE A 118 -9.50 -8.97 14.13
CA ILE A 118 -10.12 -9.44 12.87
C ILE A 118 -11.51 -8.85 12.64
N GLU A 119 -12.22 -8.50 13.70
CA GLU A 119 -13.53 -7.84 13.63
C GLU A 119 -13.48 -6.57 12.78
N GLN A 120 -12.34 -5.87 12.74
CA GLN A 120 -12.16 -4.73 11.85
C GLN A 120 -12.16 -5.17 10.38
N ALA A 121 -11.42 -6.21 10.01
CA ALA A 121 -11.45 -6.76 8.65
C ALA A 121 -12.86 -7.24 8.28
N MET A 122 -13.57 -7.90 9.20
CA MET A 122 -14.94 -8.37 8.99
C MET A 122 -15.96 -7.24 8.80
N LEU A 123 -15.79 -6.11 9.49
CA LEU A 123 -16.60 -4.90 9.30
C LEU A 123 -16.43 -4.28 7.91
N TYR A 124 -15.26 -4.46 7.29
CA TYR A 124 -14.90 -3.86 6.01
C TYR A 124 -14.88 -4.83 4.83
N LYS A 125 -15.19 -6.12 5.03
CA LYS A 125 -15.15 -7.17 3.99
C LYS A 125 -15.90 -6.84 2.70
N ASP A 126 -17.01 -6.10 2.78
CA ASP A 126 -17.81 -5.71 1.62
C ASP A 126 -17.38 -4.35 1.03
N LYS A 127 -16.41 -3.68 1.64
CA LYS A 127 -16.01 -2.29 1.34
C LYS A 127 -14.60 -2.16 0.78
N VAL A 128 -13.70 -3.08 1.11
CA VAL A 128 -12.31 -3.12 0.65
C VAL A 128 -11.97 -4.54 0.19
N ASP A 129 -10.89 -4.67 -0.59
CA ASP A 129 -10.50 -5.94 -1.23
C ASP A 129 -9.33 -6.64 -0.53
N TRP A 130 -8.66 -5.97 0.41
CA TRP A 130 -7.39 -6.44 0.96
C TRP A 130 -7.38 -6.49 2.49
N VAL A 131 -6.71 -7.51 3.02
CA VAL A 131 -6.35 -7.66 4.43
C VAL A 131 -4.84 -7.88 4.49
N TRP A 132 -4.15 -7.12 5.35
CA TRP A 132 -2.74 -7.31 5.65
C TRP A 132 -2.62 -8.06 6.97
N ILE A 133 -2.15 -9.30 6.91
CA ILE A 133 -1.92 -10.13 8.10
C ILE A 133 -0.49 -9.88 8.56
N ASP A 134 -0.34 -9.22 9.70
CA ASP A 134 0.96 -8.99 10.34
C ASP A 134 1.25 -10.07 11.39
N THR A 135 2.52 -10.30 11.69
CA THR A 135 2.96 -11.31 12.65
C THR A 135 4.12 -10.75 13.45
N ASN A 136 3.83 -10.27 14.66
CA ASN A 136 4.84 -9.69 15.54
C ASN A 136 5.62 -10.77 16.30
N THR A 137 4.88 -11.73 16.88
CA THR A 137 5.42 -12.80 17.73
C THR A 137 4.97 -14.18 17.28
N MET A 138 3.72 -14.31 16.83
CA MET A 138 3.14 -15.54 16.34
C MET A 138 2.09 -15.24 15.28
N LEU A 139 1.91 -16.16 14.33
CA LEU A 139 0.89 -15.99 13.29
C LEU A 139 -0.49 -15.87 13.97
N PRO A 140 -1.19 -14.72 13.86
CA PRO A 140 -2.48 -14.51 14.52
C PRO A 140 -3.62 -15.27 13.82
N LEU A 141 -3.33 -15.92 12.69
CA LEU A 141 -4.28 -16.69 11.91
C LEU A 141 -4.31 -18.15 12.40
N ASP A 142 -5.47 -18.61 12.86
CA ASP A 142 -5.73 -20.01 13.23
C ASP A 142 -6.95 -20.58 12.49
N GLU A 143 -7.24 -21.87 12.72
CA GLU A 143 -8.38 -22.54 12.07
C GLU A 143 -9.73 -21.98 12.52
N GLU A 144 -9.88 -21.52 13.76
CA GLU A 144 -11.14 -20.96 14.27
C GLU A 144 -11.47 -19.62 13.60
N ILE A 145 -10.45 -18.85 13.26
CA ILE A 145 -10.55 -17.54 12.62
C ILE A 145 -10.94 -17.62 11.13
N ILE A 146 -10.55 -18.71 10.45
CA ILE A 146 -10.77 -18.87 8.99
C ILE A 146 -12.14 -19.48 8.67
N THR A 147 -12.79 -20.16 9.63
CA THR A 147 -14.09 -20.86 9.46
C THR A 147 -15.31 -20.03 9.83
#